data_AF-A0A520GXE0-F1
#
_entry.id   AF-A0A520GXE0-F1
#
_cell.length_a   1.000
_cell.length_b   1.000
_cell.length_c   1.000
_cell.angle_alpha   90.00
_cell.angle_beta   90.00
_cell.angle_gamma   90.00
#
_symmetry.space_group_name_H-M   'P 1'
#
loop_
_entity.id
_entity.type
_entity.pdbx_description
1 polymer ?
#
loop_
_entity_poly.entity_id
_entity_poly.type
_entity_poly.pdbx_seq_one_letter_code
_entity_poly.pdbx_strand_id
1 'polypeptide(L)'
;VWISTFTKALQRQLGHEGERLIADPEERKRRIVTRKGRENYLCLLNLEDALQGGFAGRAAVLAQLVARWAAYSADGDMVGGDLPGWLPVLFRRNGSTALTDRRGECVYAGCPHYRKCFIERAARASADADIVIANHALVMVNAARGRETATRPTRYVFDEGHHLFDAADAMFSVALSGQETIELRRWVTGPESGSRGRRRGLAARLSDVASYDDAGARAITEAVDAARALPSDGWLQRLAEGQPFGAIEQLLAAVRGLVYARDADGSGEAGYGIETELAEPDAPLIDAIPPAAAALESLLRPLMALGRRLEAVLDEAPDWMDGQARARIEGAIASLGWRAETVAAWLALVAR
;
A
#
# COMPACT_ATOMS: atom_id res chain seq x y z
N VAL A 1 -23.97 11.67 -3.46
CA VAL A 1 -23.79 10.93 -4.74
C VAL A 1 -22.31 10.66 -4.95
N TRP A 2 -21.95 9.47 -5.40
CA TRP A 2 -20.56 9.17 -5.76
C TRP A 2 -20.42 9.09 -7.27
N ILE A 3 -19.54 9.91 -7.83
CA ILE A 3 -19.20 9.92 -9.25
C ILE A 3 -17.84 9.24 -9.38
N SER A 4 -17.84 8.10 -10.05
CA SER A 4 -16.66 7.30 -10.30
C SER A 4 -16.20 7.53 -11.73
N THR A 5 -14.93 7.88 -11.93
CA THR A 5 -14.33 8.03 -13.27
C THR A 5 -12.98 7.32 -13.33
N PHE A 6 -12.46 7.09 -14.52
CA PHE A 6 -11.28 6.23 -14.70
C PHE A 6 -9.97 6.95 -14.39
N THR A 7 -9.75 8.15 -14.94
CA THR A 7 -8.45 8.83 -14.88
C THR A 7 -8.42 9.99 -13.88
N LYS A 8 -7.24 10.27 -13.33
CA LYS A 8 -7.02 11.45 -12.47
C LYS A 8 -7.26 12.77 -13.19
N ALA A 9 -7.03 12.80 -14.51
CA ALA A 9 -7.31 13.97 -15.34
C ALA A 9 -8.82 14.24 -15.42
N LEU A 10 -9.63 13.19 -15.63
CA LEU A 10 -11.09 13.28 -15.63
C LEU A 10 -11.62 13.68 -14.26
N GLN A 11 -11.08 13.14 -13.16
CA GLN A 11 -11.46 13.58 -11.81
C GLN A 11 -11.27 15.08 -11.61
N ARG A 12 -10.14 15.62 -12.10
CA ARG A 12 -9.87 17.06 -12.02
C ARG A 12 -10.81 17.88 -12.90
N GLN A 13 -11.09 17.41 -14.11
CA GLN A 13 -12.06 18.04 -15.01
C GLN A 13 -13.43 18.12 -14.35
N LEU A 14 -13.95 17.02 -13.78
CA LEU A 14 -15.22 17.00 -13.05
C LEU A 14 -15.22 17.94 -11.84
N GLY A 15 -14.09 18.02 -11.12
CA GLY A 15 -13.94 18.96 -10.01
C GLY A 15 -14.07 20.42 -10.46
N HIS A 16 -13.49 20.78 -11.62
CA HIS A 16 -13.59 22.12 -12.18
C HIS A 16 -14.99 22.43 -12.75
N GLU A 17 -15.62 21.47 -13.42
CA GLU A 17 -17.02 21.60 -13.88
C GLU A 17 -18.00 21.84 -12.70
N GLY A 18 -17.62 21.45 -11.48
CA GLY A 18 -18.33 21.80 -10.25
C GLY A 18 -18.55 23.30 -10.06
N GLU A 19 -17.71 24.17 -10.64
CA GLU A 19 -17.88 25.63 -10.66
C GLU A 19 -19.19 26.06 -11.32
N ARG A 20 -19.66 25.28 -12.32
CA ARG A 20 -20.91 25.55 -13.02
C ARG A 20 -22.14 25.18 -12.20
N LEU A 21 -21.98 24.26 -11.25
CA LEU A 21 -23.04 23.84 -10.32
C LEU A 21 -23.10 24.72 -9.08
N ILE A 22 -21.94 25.10 -8.54
CA ILE A 22 -21.82 25.90 -7.32
C ILE A 22 -20.75 26.96 -7.56
N ALA A 23 -21.17 28.21 -7.75
CA ALA A 23 -20.28 29.33 -8.07
C ALA A 23 -19.37 29.70 -6.89
N ASP A 24 -19.91 29.72 -5.65
CA ASP A 24 -19.13 30.03 -4.45
C ASP A 24 -18.05 28.97 -4.18
N PRO A 25 -16.75 29.33 -4.17
CA PRO A 25 -15.67 28.37 -3.96
C PRO A 25 -15.71 27.64 -2.62
N GLU A 26 -16.12 28.32 -1.55
CA GLU A 26 -16.15 27.73 -0.21
C GLU A 26 -17.31 26.74 -0.05
N GLU A 27 -18.50 27.10 -0.55
CA GLU A 27 -19.61 26.16 -0.64
C GLU A 27 -19.27 24.97 -1.53
N ARG A 28 -18.66 25.21 -2.71
CA ARG A 28 -18.25 24.14 -3.63
C ARG A 28 -17.30 23.15 -2.97
N LYS A 29 -16.28 23.63 -2.25
CA LYS A 29 -15.32 22.79 -1.53
C LYS A 29 -15.95 21.93 -0.44
N ARG A 30 -17.03 22.40 0.19
CA ARG A 30 -17.79 21.61 1.18
C ARG A 30 -18.66 20.55 0.52
N ARG A 31 -19.27 20.88 -0.63
CA ARG A 31 -20.30 20.03 -1.27
C ARG A 31 -19.74 19.06 -2.30
N ILE A 32 -18.60 19.38 -2.92
CA ILE A 32 -17.95 18.57 -3.95
C ILE A 32 -16.52 18.25 -3.51
N VAL A 33 -16.24 16.98 -3.28
CA VAL A 33 -14.94 16.50 -2.76
C VAL A 33 -14.36 15.44 -3.67
N THR A 34 -13.09 15.58 -4.02
CA THR A 34 -12.33 14.55 -4.75
C THR A 34 -11.62 13.63 -3.76
N ARG A 35 -11.86 12.32 -3.87
CA ARG A 35 -11.26 11.28 -3.02
C ARG A 35 -10.41 10.34 -3.87
N LYS A 36 -9.12 10.24 -3.54
CA LYS A 36 -8.15 9.34 -4.19
C LYS A 36 -7.66 8.26 -3.23
N GLY A 37 -6.92 7.27 -3.76
CA GLY A 37 -6.18 6.32 -2.92
C GLY A 37 -5.10 7.02 -2.09
N ARG A 38 -4.75 6.45 -0.92
CA ARG A 38 -3.80 7.04 0.06
C ARG A 38 -2.42 7.27 -0.54
N GLU A 39 -2.03 6.44 -1.51
CA GLU A 39 -0.78 6.51 -2.26
C GLU A 39 -0.67 7.74 -3.17
N ASN A 40 -1.75 8.49 -3.35
CA ASN A 40 -1.81 9.71 -4.15
C ASN A 40 -1.66 10.99 -3.32
N TYR A 41 -1.73 10.90 -1.99
CA TYR A 41 -1.60 12.04 -1.11
C TYR A 41 -0.24 12.06 -0.43
N LEU A 42 0.24 13.25 -0.13
CA LEU A 42 1.43 13.46 0.69
C LEU A 42 1.18 12.93 2.11
N CYS A 43 2.03 12.02 2.57
CA CYS A 43 2.10 11.60 3.95
C CYS A 43 3.02 12.57 4.71
N LEU A 44 2.43 13.45 5.53
CA LEU A 44 3.19 14.43 6.33
C LEU A 44 4.24 13.78 7.24
N LEU A 45 3.97 12.56 7.71
CA LEU A 45 4.91 11.80 8.54
C LEU A 45 6.09 11.26 7.73
N ASN A 46 5.88 10.81 6.49
CA ASN A 46 6.96 10.39 5.60
C ASN A 46 7.79 11.61 5.13
N LEU A 47 7.14 12.77 4.96
CA LEU A 47 7.84 14.02 4.67
C LEU A 47 8.74 14.46 5.84
N GLU A 48 8.21 14.46 7.06
CA GLU A 48 9.01 14.79 8.26
C GLU A 48 10.25 13.89 8.37
N ASP A 49 10.07 12.58 8.21
CA ASP A 49 11.17 11.62 8.22
C ASP A 49 12.22 11.91 7.14
N ALA A 50 11.77 12.22 5.92
CA ALA A 50 12.66 12.58 4.83
C ALA A 50 13.48 13.86 5.13
N LEU A 51 12.88 14.84 5.79
CA LEU A 51 13.55 16.09 6.20
C LEU A 51 14.52 15.88 7.38
N GLN A 52 14.27 14.89 8.24
CA GLN A 52 15.12 14.54 9.39
C GLN A 52 16.29 13.60 9.05
N GLY A 53 16.61 13.45 7.77
CA GLY A 53 17.73 12.64 7.30
C GLY A 53 17.36 11.22 6.87
N GLY A 54 16.06 10.92 6.74
CA GLY A 54 15.59 9.69 6.10
C GLY A 54 15.96 9.59 4.63
N PHE A 55 16.15 10.74 3.96
CA PHE A 55 16.53 10.84 2.55
C PHE A 55 17.92 11.47 2.40
N ALA A 56 18.63 11.10 1.34
CA ALA A 56 19.95 11.66 1.00
C ALA A 56 20.03 12.06 -0.49
N GLY A 57 21.00 12.91 -0.82
CA GLY A 57 21.26 13.35 -2.19
C GLY A 57 20.03 13.98 -2.87
N ARG A 58 19.73 13.57 -4.10
CA ARG A 58 18.57 14.09 -4.86
C ARG A 58 17.24 13.88 -4.15
N ALA A 59 17.07 12.79 -3.41
CA ALA A 59 15.83 12.54 -2.68
C ALA A 59 15.62 13.60 -1.58
N ALA A 60 16.66 14.00 -0.86
CA ALA A 60 16.57 15.06 0.15
C ALA A 60 16.16 16.41 -0.48
N VAL A 61 16.67 16.73 -1.67
CA VAL A 61 16.26 17.93 -2.42
C VAL A 61 14.77 17.89 -2.77
N LEU A 62 14.27 16.75 -3.25
CA LEU A 62 12.83 16.57 -3.49
C LEU A 62 12.02 16.80 -2.22
N ALA A 63 12.44 16.24 -1.08
CA ALA A 63 11.74 16.41 0.18
C ALA A 63 11.62 17.89 0.58
N GLN A 64 12.66 18.69 0.39
CA GLN A 64 12.62 20.14 0.66
C GLN A 64 11.66 20.89 -0.29
N LEU A 65 11.67 20.55 -1.58
CA LEU A 65 10.75 21.14 -2.55
C LEU A 65 9.29 20.78 -2.24
N VAL A 66 9.05 19.52 -1.90
CA VAL A 66 7.72 19.03 -1.48
C VAL A 66 7.30 19.66 -0.15
N ALA A 67 8.21 19.88 0.80
CA ALA A 67 7.90 20.58 2.05
C ALA A 67 7.44 22.02 1.81
N ARG A 68 8.13 22.73 0.91
CA ARG A 68 7.70 24.07 0.49
C ARG A 68 6.32 24.04 -0.14
N TRP A 69 6.07 23.12 -1.07
CA TRP A 69 4.74 22.97 -1.70
C TRP A 69 3.66 22.62 -0.67
N ALA A 70 3.93 21.68 0.24
CA ALA A 70 2.97 21.21 1.24
C ALA A 70 2.48 22.32 2.18
N ALA A 71 3.28 23.35 2.41
CA ALA A 71 2.89 24.52 3.20
C ALA A 71 1.80 25.37 2.53
N TYR A 72 1.66 25.29 1.21
CA TYR A 72 0.68 26.04 0.42
C TYR A 72 -0.37 25.15 -0.26
N SER A 73 -0.15 23.83 -0.27
CA SER A 73 -1.07 22.90 -0.92
C SER A 73 -2.41 22.84 -0.23
N ALA A 74 -3.48 22.88 -1.02
CA ALA A 74 -4.84 22.85 -0.50
C ALA A 74 -5.21 21.48 0.07
N ASP A 75 -4.80 20.41 -0.60
CA ASP A 75 -5.27 19.03 -0.38
C ASP A 75 -4.13 18.00 -0.37
N GLY A 76 -2.89 18.40 -0.62
CA GLY A 76 -1.72 17.52 -0.57
C GLY A 76 -1.76 16.43 -1.64
N ASP A 77 -2.45 16.66 -2.75
CA ASP A 77 -2.53 15.74 -3.87
C ASP A 77 -1.21 15.74 -4.67
N MET A 78 -0.46 14.65 -4.50
CA MET A 78 0.83 14.43 -5.15
C MET A 78 0.68 14.01 -6.61
N VAL A 79 -0.53 13.64 -7.07
CA VAL A 79 -0.75 13.11 -8.42
C VAL A 79 -1.96 13.75 -9.10
N GLY A 80 -1.69 14.80 -9.86
CA GLY A 80 -2.69 15.52 -10.66
C GLY A 80 -3.32 16.72 -9.95
N GLY A 81 -2.86 17.03 -8.73
CA GLY A 81 -3.23 18.22 -7.97
C GLY A 81 -2.39 19.45 -8.30
N ASP A 82 -2.15 20.29 -7.29
CA ASP A 82 -1.39 21.54 -7.41
C ASP A 82 0.14 21.35 -7.36
N LEU A 83 0.62 20.12 -7.15
CA LEU A 83 2.04 19.78 -7.29
C LEU A 83 2.45 19.92 -8.76
N PRO A 84 3.51 20.68 -9.10
CA PRO A 84 3.95 20.82 -10.48
C PRO A 84 4.29 19.46 -11.11
N GLY A 85 3.61 19.09 -12.20
CA GLY A 85 3.72 17.75 -12.79
C GLY A 85 5.12 17.37 -13.29
N TRP A 86 5.96 18.36 -13.61
CA TRP A 86 7.36 18.15 -13.98
C TRP A 86 8.24 17.73 -12.79
N LEU A 87 7.84 18.07 -11.55
CA LEU A 87 8.69 17.89 -10.37
C LEU A 87 8.95 16.42 -10.07
N PRO A 88 7.94 15.52 -9.93
CA PRO A 88 8.20 14.10 -9.70
C PRO A 88 9.06 13.46 -10.80
N VAL A 89 8.95 13.91 -12.05
CA VAL A 89 9.68 13.35 -13.20
C VAL A 89 11.19 13.63 -13.11
N LEU A 90 11.59 14.74 -12.49
CA LEU A 90 13.00 15.08 -12.27
C LEU A 90 13.69 14.19 -11.21
N PHE A 91 12.93 13.46 -10.40
CA PHE A 91 13.45 12.64 -9.32
C PHE A 91 13.13 11.15 -9.56
N ARG A 92 13.59 10.64 -10.71
CA ARG A 92 13.46 9.22 -11.08
C ARG A 92 14.07 8.33 -9.99
N ARG A 93 13.41 7.17 -9.77
CA ARG A 93 13.56 6.25 -8.62
C ARG A 93 12.93 6.77 -7.32
N ASN A 94 11.70 6.35 -7.09
CA ASN A 94 11.02 6.24 -5.79
C ASN A 94 10.95 7.47 -4.86
N GLY A 95 11.44 8.65 -5.25
CA GLY A 95 11.45 9.83 -4.36
C GLY A 95 10.03 10.29 -4.01
N SER A 96 9.16 10.43 -5.00
CA SER A 96 7.76 10.84 -4.79
C SER A 96 6.92 9.75 -4.15
N THR A 97 7.10 8.48 -4.55
CA THR A 97 6.38 7.33 -3.97
C THR A 97 6.79 7.04 -2.53
N ALA A 98 8.01 7.43 -2.13
CA ALA A 98 8.49 7.33 -0.76
C ALA A 98 7.87 8.38 0.19
N LEU A 99 7.21 9.42 -0.35
CA LEU A 99 6.55 10.48 0.40
C LEU A 99 5.03 10.25 0.54
N THR A 100 4.48 9.19 -0.05
CA THR A 100 3.06 8.82 0.05
C THR A 100 2.89 7.51 0.83
N ASP A 101 1.66 7.17 1.22
CA ASP A 101 1.34 5.93 1.93
C ASP A 101 1.01 4.82 0.92
N ARG A 102 2.03 4.26 0.29
CA ARG A 102 1.87 3.19 -0.71
C ARG A 102 1.95 1.80 -0.08
N ARG A 103 2.76 1.63 0.95
CA ARG A 103 3.06 0.32 1.52
C ARG A 103 2.13 -0.02 2.66
N GLY A 104 1.12 0.82 2.95
CA GLY A 104 0.21 0.69 4.08
C GLY A 104 0.88 1.02 5.43
N GLU A 105 1.95 1.80 5.43
CA GLU A 105 2.72 2.16 6.62
C GLU A 105 2.03 3.20 7.51
N CYS A 106 0.85 3.69 7.12
CA CYS A 106 0.08 4.61 7.94
C CYS A 106 -0.34 3.98 9.26
N VAL A 107 -0.19 4.77 10.33
CA VAL A 107 -0.60 4.44 11.70
C VAL A 107 -1.95 5.06 12.06
N TYR A 108 -2.70 5.54 11.06
CA TYR A 108 -4.03 6.13 11.18
C TYR A 108 -4.12 7.18 12.31
N ALA A 109 -5.02 7.00 13.26
CA ALA A 109 -5.27 7.91 14.37
C ALA A 109 -4.05 8.07 15.30
N GLY A 110 -3.11 7.11 15.33
CA GLY A 110 -1.85 7.22 16.07
C GLY A 110 -0.81 8.16 15.44
N CYS A 111 -1.10 8.76 14.28
CA CYS A 111 -0.17 9.67 13.61
C CYS A 111 -0.14 11.05 14.30
N PRO A 112 1.03 11.62 14.65
CA PRO A 112 1.10 12.95 15.26
C PRO A 112 0.56 14.06 14.33
N HIS A 113 0.53 13.80 13.01
CA HIS A 113 -0.03 14.71 12.02
C HIS A 113 -1.52 14.46 11.73
N TYR A 114 -2.20 13.53 12.41
CA TYR A 114 -3.57 13.09 12.08
C TYR A 114 -4.57 14.24 11.86
N ARG A 115 -4.53 15.25 12.74
CA ARG A 115 -5.43 16.43 12.64
C ARG A 115 -5.24 17.25 11.37
N LYS A 116 -4.01 17.37 10.88
CA LYS A 116 -3.65 18.10 9.65
C LYS A 116 -3.40 17.19 8.44
N CYS A 117 -3.58 15.89 8.59
CA CYS A 117 -3.31 14.89 7.56
C CYS A 117 -4.20 15.12 6.34
N PHE A 118 -3.60 15.25 5.15
CA PHE A 118 -4.31 15.43 3.89
C PHE A 118 -5.30 14.29 3.60
N ILE A 119 -4.85 13.04 3.79
CA ILE A 119 -5.66 11.84 3.55
C ILE A 119 -6.91 11.83 4.44
N GLU A 120 -6.72 12.05 5.74
CA GLU A 120 -7.82 11.98 6.72
C GLU A 120 -8.75 13.19 6.61
N ARG A 121 -8.23 14.36 6.20
CA ARG A 121 -9.07 15.52 5.85
C ARG A 121 -9.94 15.23 4.63
N ALA A 122 -9.38 14.63 3.57
CA ALA A 122 -10.15 14.25 2.39
C ALA A 122 -11.22 13.19 2.72
N ALA A 123 -10.88 12.20 3.56
CA ALA A 123 -11.84 11.20 4.03
C ALA A 123 -13.00 11.84 4.82
N ARG A 124 -12.70 12.69 5.81
CA ARG A 124 -13.73 13.41 6.57
C ARG A 124 -14.57 14.34 5.70
N ALA A 125 -13.94 15.11 4.82
CA ALA A 125 -14.67 15.99 3.90
C ALA A 125 -15.61 15.19 2.99
N SER A 126 -15.21 14.00 2.55
CA SER A 126 -16.07 13.15 1.71
C SER A 126 -17.29 12.57 2.43
N ALA A 127 -17.26 12.47 3.77
CA ALA A 127 -18.39 12.00 4.56
C ALA A 127 -19.56 13.00 4.57
N ASP A 128 -19.24 14.29 4.60
CA ASP A 128 -20.21 15.39 4.67
C ASP A 128 -20.55 16.00 3.29
N ALA A 129 -19.94 15.48 2.21
CA ALA A 129 -20.09 16.01 0.86
C ALA A 129 -21.35 15.49 0.15
N ASP A 130 -22.01 16.38 -0.60
CA ASP A 130 -23.13 16.01 -1.47
C ASP A 130 -22.66 15.17 -2.67
N ILE A 131 -21.49 15.49 -3.21
CA ILE A 131 -20.87 14.85 -4.36
C ILE A 131 -19.44 14.46 -4.02
N VAL A 132 -19.13 13.16 -4.17
CA VAL A 132 -17.76 12.64 -4.05
C VAL A 132 -17.30 12.16 -5.41
N ILE A 133 -16.18 12.69 -5.91
CA ILE A 133 -15.54 12.27 -7.15
C ILE A 133 -14.39 11.32 -6.80
N ALA A 134 -14.42 10.09 -7.31
CA ALA A 134 -13.45 9.04 -6.98
C ALA A 134 -13.05 8.21 -8.21
N ASN A 135 -12.01 7.37 -8.10
CA ASN A 135 -11.72 6.39 -9.14
C ASN A 135 -12.57 5.13 -8.97
N HIS A 136 -12.77 4.39 -10.07
CA HIS A 136 -13.46 3.08 -10.07
C HIS A 136 -12.96 2.16 -8.97
N ALA A 137 -11.63 2.06 -8.84
CA ALA A 137 -10.97 1.25 -7.84
C ALA A 137 -11.45 1.54 -6.39
N LEU A 138 -11.42 2.82 -5.99
CA LEU A 138 -11.83 3.23 -4.64
C LEU A 138 -13.32 3.01 -4.41
N VAL A 139 -14.15 3.30 -5.41
CA VAL A 139 -15.60 3.08 -5.33
C VAL A 139 -15.91 1.60 -5.12
N MET A 140 -15.24 0.71 -5.87
CA MET A 140 -15.43 -0.74 -5.76
C MET A 140 -14.94 -1.30 -4.43
N VAL A 141 -13.77 -0.87 -3.94
CA VAL A 141 -13.26 -1.30 -2.63
C VAL A 141 -14.22 -0.90 -1.51
N ASN A 142 -14.73 0.33 -1.56
CA ASN A 142 -15.68 0.80 -0.55
C ASN A 142 -17.01 0.05 -0.61
N ALA A 143 -17.50 -0.24 -1.82
CA ALA A 143 -18.72 -1.03 -2.02
C ALA A 143 -18.56 -2.47 -1.51
N ALA A 144 -17.45 -3.14 -1.85
CA ALA A 144 -17.19 -4.53 -1.46
C ALA A 144 -16.89 -4.70 0.03
N ARG A 145 -16.10 -3.80 0.63
CA ARG A 145 -15.62 -3.94 2.01
C ARG A 145 -16.57 -3.36 3.05
N GLY A 146 -17.59 -2.60 2.66
CA GLY A 146 -18.65 -2.10 3.54
C GLY A 146 -18.20 -1.27 4.75
N ARG A 147 -16.93 -0.81 4.79
CA ARG A 147 -16.28 -0.20 5.97
C ARG A 147 -16.92 1.10 6.43
N GLU A 148 -17.67 1.76 5.56
CA GLU A 148 -18.35 3.03 5.83
C GLU A 148 -19.88 2.81 5.80
N THR A 149 -20.43 2.12 6.81
CA THR A 149 -21.89 1.92 6.94
C THR A 149 -22.64 3.22 7.21
N ALA A 150 -22.01 4.19 7.88
CA ALA A 150 -22.63 5.48 8.21
C ALA A 150 -22.71 6.45 7.02
N THR A 151 -21.84 6.31 6.01
CA THR A 151 -21.70 7.24 4.88
C THR A 151 -21.90 6.52 3.54
N ARG A 152 -22.82 5.54 3.51
CA ARG A 152 -23.13 4.83 2.27
C ARG A 152 -23.72 5.80 1.23
N PRO A 153 -23.14 5.86 0.03
CA PRO A 153 -23.68 6.67 -1.05
C PRO A 153 -25.11 6.24 -1.38
N THR A 154 -26.00 7.22 -1.53
CA THR A 154 -27.38 6.97 -1.97
C THR A 154 -27.47 6.65 -3.46
N ARG A 155 -26.48 7.09 -4.25
CA ARG A 155 -26.38 6.87 -5.70
C ARG A 155 -24.92 6.79 -6.13
N TYR A 156 -24.67 5.93 -7.10
CA TYR A 156 -23.40 5.82 -7.82
C TYR A 156 -23.60 6.17 -9.29
N VAL A 157 -22.65 6.91 -9.85
CA VAL A 157 -22.56 7.22 -11.28
C VAL A 157 -21.20 6.74 -11.75
N PHE A 158 -21.15 5.77 -12.64
CA PHE A 158 -19.92 5.30 -13.26
C PHE A 158 -19.75 5.97 -14.62
N ASP A 159 -18.95 7.01 -14.64
CA ASP A 159 -18.44 7.66 -15.85
C ASP A 159 -17.35 6.78 -16.48
N GLU A 160 -17.24 6.75 -17.80
CA GLU A 160 -16.34 5.82 -18.52
C GLU A 160 -16.51 4.34 -18.10
N GLY A 161 -17.76 3.92 -17.90
CA GLY A 161 -18.12 2.59 -17.38
C GLY A 161 -17.59 1.40 -18.20
N HIS A 162 -17.10 1.62 -19.41
CA HIS A 162 -16.41 0.59 -20.20
C HIS A 162 -15.10 0.11 -19.55
N HIS A 163 -14.46 0.93 -18.70
CA HIS A 163 -13.29 0.55 -17.91
C HIS A 163 -13.63 -0.13 -16.57
N LEU A 164 -14.91 -0.33 -16.25
CA LEU A 164 -15.32 -0.83 -14.95
C LEU A 164 -14.82 -2.26 -14.70
N PHE A 165 -14.84 -3.11 -15.74
CA PHE A 165 -14.39 -4.50 -15.63
C PHE A 165 -12.88 -4.58 -15.41
N ASP A 166 -12.09 -3.86 -16.21
CA ASP A 166 -10.63 -3.77 -16.01
C ASP A 166 -10.28 -3.26 -14.60
N ALA A 167 -11.01 -2.25 -14.12
CA ALA A 167 -10.81 -1.73 -12.78
C ALA A 167 -11.24 -2.73 -11.69
N ALA A 168 -12.25 -3.58 -11.96
CA ALA A 168 -12.65 -4.64 -11.03
C ALA A 168 -11.57 -5.72 -10.97
N ASP A 169 -11.08 -6.17 -12.13
CA ASP A 169 -10.00 -7.15 -12.21
C ASP A 169 -8.74 -6.64 -11.52
N ALA A 170 -8.34 -5.39 -11.78
CA ALA A 170 -7.19 -4.79 -11.11
C ALA A 170 -7.33 -4.71 -9.58
N MET A 171 -8.55 -4.56 -9.05
CA MET A 171 -8.77 -4.42 -7.60
C MET A 171 -9.02 -5.74 -6.87
N PHE A 172 -9.60 -6.72 -7.54
CA PHE A 172 -9.98 -8.00 -6.94
C PHE A 172 -9.06 -9.15 -7.35
N SER A 173 -8.14 -8.93 -8.29
CA SER A 173 -7.05 -9.87 -8.56
C SER A 173 -5.99 -9.85 -7.46
N VAL A 174 -5.21 -10.93 -7.42
CA VAL A 174 -4.03 -11.05 -6.58
C VAL A 174 -2.83 -11.35 -7.47
N ALA A 175 -1.73 -10.67 -7.23
CA ALA A 175 -0.44 -10.97 -7.84
C ALA A 175 0.55 -11.32 -6.72
N LEU A 176 1.36 -12.36 -6.93
CA LEU A 176 2.53 -12.65 -6.12
C LEU A 176 3.77 -12.19 -6.89
N SER A 177 4.23 -10.97 -6.61
CA SER A 177 5.41 -10.40 -7.27
C SER A 177 6.62 -10.24 -6.35
N GLY A 178 7.83 -10.30 -6.92
CA GLY A 178 9.05 -9.99 -6.17
C GLY A 178 9.04 -8.59 -5.54
N GLN A 179 8.42 -7.61 -6.20
CA GLN A 179 8.32 -6.25 -5.66
C GLN A 179 7.39 -6.18 -4.43
N GLU A 180 6.20 -6.78 -4.47
CA GLU A 180 5.27 -6.76 -3.33
C GLU A 180 5.81 -7.55 -2.15
N THR A 181 6.48 -8.68 -2.40
CA THR A 181 7.13 -9.46 -1.34
C THR A 181 8.27 -8.69 -0.66
N ILE A 182 9.09 -7.93 -1.40
CA ILE A 182 10.09 -7.01 -0.83
C ILE A 182 9.42 -5.93 0.02
N GLU A 183 8.30 -5.37 -0.44
CA GLU A 183 7.57 -4.34 0.30
C GLU A 183 7.00 -4.89 1.61
N LEU A 184 6.44 -6.09 1.59
CA LEU A 184 5.98 -6.80 2.78
C LEU A 184 7.15 -7.12 3.73
N ARG A 185 8.24 -7.68 3.20
CA ARG A 185 9.46 -7.97 3.97
C ARG A 185 9.95 -6.74 4.71
N ARG A 186 10.15 -5.62 4.00
CA ARG A 186 10.58 -4.34 4.60
C ARG A 186 9.60 -3.79 5.62
N TRP A 187 8.30 -4.03 5.43
CA TRP A 187 7.32 -3.63 6.44
C TRP A 187 7.49 -4.45 7.72
N VAL A 188 7.71 -5.76 7.60
CA VAL A 188 7.92 -6.66 8.75
C VAL A 188 9.28 -6.42 9.42
N THR A 189 10.37 -6.51 8.66
CA THR A 189 11.75 -6.50 9.18
C THR A 189 12.31 -5.11 9.40
N GLY A 190 11.77 -4.10 8.71
CA GLY A 190 12.41 -2.79 8.58
C GLY A 190 13.38 -2.73 7.40
N PRO A 191 14.13 -1.61 7.26
CA PRO A 191 15.08 -1.40 6.18
C PRO A 191 16.25 -2.38 6.28
N GLU A 192 16.67 -2.94 5.14
CA GLU A 192 17.76 -3.93 5.10
C GLU A 192 19.16 -3.30 5.17
N SER A 193 19.28 -2.06 4.73
CA SER A 193 20.50 -1.26 4.87
C SER A 193 20.38 -0.32 6.06
N GLY A 194 21.50 0.07 6.68
CA GLY A 194 21.58 1.01 7.82
C GLY A 194 21.09 2.45 7.54
N SER A 195 20.17 2.60 6.59
CA SER A 195 19.32 3.76 6.35
C SER A 195 18.75 4.27 7.67
N ARG A 196 19.19 5.46 8.08
CA ARG A 196 18.49 6.26 9.10
C ARG A 196 17.09 6.59 8.56
N GLY A 197 16.06 6.50 9.40
CA GLY A 197 14.67 6.83 9.06
C GLY A 197 13.63 6.11 9.94
N ARG A 198 12.39 6.60 9.93
CA ARG A 198 11.20 6.08 10.67
C ARG A 198 10.72 4.74 10.12
N ARG A 199 11.17 4.34 8.93
CA ARG A 199 10.92 3.01 8.37
C ARG A 199 11.47 1.99 9.37
N ARG A 200 10.58 1.46 10.20
CA ARG A 200 10.86 0.59 11.33
C ARG A 200 10.08 -0.70 11.13
N GLY A 201 10.73 -1.83 11.34
CA GLY A 201 10.06 -3.13 11.34
C GLY A 201 8.99 -3.21 12.44
N LEU A 202 8.22 -4.30 12.45
CA LEU A 202 7.17 -4.55 13.45
C LEU A 202 7.71 -4.42 14.88
N ALA A 203 8.86 -5.00 15.17
CA ALA A 203 9.49 -4.96 16.49
C ALA A 203 9.67 -3.54 17.03
N ALA A 204 10.14 -2.62 16.19
CA ALA A 204 10.37 -1.23 16.60
C ALA A 204 9.09 -0.38 16.61
N ARG A 205 8.02 -0.80 15.93
CA ARG A 205 6.71 -0.09 15.91
C ARG A 205 5.79 -0.52 17.07
N LEU A 206 5.98 -1.74 17.57
CA LEU A 206 5.16 -2.37 18.60
C LEU A 206 5.97 -2.69 19.87
N SER A 207 7.06 -1.97 20.13
CA SER A 207 7.94 -2.19 21.30
C SER A 207 7.19 -2.15 22.64
N ASP A 208 6.25 -1.23 22.78
CA ASP A 208 5.49 -1.05 24.04
C ASP A 208 4.58 -2.25 24.28
N VAL A 209 3.95 -2.77 23.21
CA VAL A 209 3.13 -3.98 23.26
C VAL A 209 4.00 -5.20 23.51
N ALA A 210 5.14 -5.31 22.84
CA ALA A 210 6.07 -6.42 23.03
C ALA A 210 6.65 -6.49 24.45
N SER A 211 6.78 -5.35 25.12
CA SER A 211 7.22 -5.29 26.53
C SER A 211 6.12 -5.73 27.51
N TYR A 212 4.85 -5.61 27.12
CA TYR A 212 3.70 -5.92 27.97
C TYR A 212 3.13 -7.33 27.73
N ASP A 213 3.16 -7.81 26.48
CA ASP A 213 2.58 -9.09 26.05
C ASP A 213 3.64 -10.02 25.45
N ASP A 214 4.12 -10.99 26.24
CA ASP A 214 5.13 -11.98 25.83
C ASP A 214 4.70 -12.78 24.59
N ALA A 215 3.40 -13.08 24.46
CA ALA A 215 2.87 -13.79 23.31
C ALA A 215 2.95 -12.96 22.02
N GLY A 216 2.63 -11.66 22.11
CA GLY A 216 2.78 -10.69 21.04
C GLY A 216 4.24 -10.48 20.67
N ALA A 217 5.14 -10.43 21.66
CA ALA A 217 6.59 -10.35 21.42
C ALA A 217 7.11 -11.57 20.65
N ARG A 218 6.67 -12.79 21.02
CA ARG A 218 7.00 -14.02 20.27
C ARG A 218 6.46 -13.96 18.84
N ALA A 219 5.19 -13.58 18.65
CA ALA A 219 4.59 -13.47 17.33
C ALA A 219 5.31 -12.45 16.43
N ILE A 220 5.79 -11.33 16.99
CA ILE A 220 6.62 -10.36 16.27
C ILE A 220 7.93 -11.00 15.80
N THR A 221 8.64 -11.70 16.69
CA THR A 221 9.91 -12.37 16.36
C THR A 221 9.71 -13.42 15.28
N GLU A 222 8.71 -14.28 15.44
CA GLU A 222 8.35 -15.31 14.45
C GLU A 222 8.01 -14.70 13.09
N ALA A 223 7.23 -13.61 13.05
CA ALA A 223 6.93 -12.92 11.81
C ALA A 223 8.19 -12.32 11.16
N VAL A 224 9.09 -11.73 11.95
CA VAL A 224 10.35 -11.17 11.46
C VAL A 224 11.24 -12.26 10.87
N ASP A 225 11.37 -13.40 11.53
CA ASP A 225 12.18 -14.52 11.04
C ASP A 225 11.56 -15.14 9.78
N ALA A 226 10.23 -15.37 9.76
CA ALA A 226 9.54 -15.88 8.58
C ALA A 226 9.63 -14.94 7.37
N ALA A 227 9.54 -13.61 7.59
CA ALA A 227 9.64 -12.63 6.51
C ALA A 227 11.02 -12.60 5.83
N ARG A 228 12.07 -13.14 6.46
CA ARG A 228 13.39 -13.29 5.82
C ARG A 228 13.39 -14.30 4.68
N ALA A 229 12.38 -15.17 4.57
CA ALA A 229 12.22 -16.07 3.43
C ALA A 229 11.66 -15.37 2.18
N LEU A 230 11.12 -14.15 2.32
CA LEU A 230 10.65 -13.35 1.19
C LEU A 230 11.84 -12.75 0.41
N PRO A 231 11.70 -12.48 -0.90
CA PRO A 231 12.70 -11.78 -1.69
C PRO A 231 13.18 -10.48 -1.07
N SER A 232 14.47 -10.20 -1.24
CA SER A 232 15.13 -8.96 -0.82
C SER A 232 15.61 -8.13 -2.01
N ASP A 233 16.24 -6.98 -1.74
CA ASP A 233 16.91 -6.24 -2.83
C ASP A 233 17.90 -7.13 -3.60
N GLY A 234 17.99 -6.92 -4.92
CA GLY A 234 18.84 -7.71 -5.80
C GLY A 234 18.28 -9.09 -6.19
N TRP A 235 17.04 -9.44 -5.84
CA TRP A 235 16.44 -10.73 -6.21
C TRP A 235 16.49 -11.02 -7.72
N LEU A 236 16.21 -10.02 -8.57
CA LEU A 236 16.29 -10.20 -10.03
C LEU A 236 17.69 -10.58 -10.50
N GLN A 237 18.73 -10.00 -9.88
CA GLN A 237 20.11 -10.34 -10.20
C GLN A 237 20.41 -11.78 -9.79
N ARG A 238 20.00 -12.19 -8.58
CA ARG A 238 20.12 -13.57 -8.11
C ARG A 238 19.43 -14.56 -9.04
N LEU A 239 18.24 -14.24 -9.53
CA LEU A 239 17.54 -15.08 -10.50
C LEU A 239 18.29 -15.17 -11.83
N ALA A 240 18.82 -14.05 -12.32
CA ALA A 240 19.61 -14.03 -13.56
C ALA A 240 20.91 -14.85 -13.43
N GLU A 241 21.50 -14.90 -12.24
CA GLU A 241 22.71 -15.68 -11.93
C GLU A 241 22.40 -17.15 -11.57
N GLY A 242 21.13 -17.56 -11.59
CA GLY A 242 20.72 -18.93 -11.26
C GLY A 242 20.86 -19.28 -9.77
N GLN A 243 20.82 -18.28 -8.89
CA GLN A 243 21.03 -18.43 -7.45
C GLN A 243 19.84 -17.88 -6.64
N PRO A 244 18.60 -18.40 -6.84
CA PRO A 244 17.44 -17.94 -6.09
C PRO A 244 17.62 -18.16 -4.58
N PHE A 245 17.27 -17.15 -3.79
CA PHE A 245 17.33 -17.20 -2.34
C PHE A 245 15.97 -17.55 -1.71
N GLY A 246 15.89 -18.73 -1.08
CA GLY A 246 14.69 -19.18 -0.40
C GLY A 246 13.58 -19.65 -1.35
N ALA A 247 12.50 -20.17 -0.76
CA ALA A 247 11.45 -20.86 -1.51
C ALA A 247 10.65 -19.93 -2.45
N ILE A 248 10.44 -18.67 -2.05
CA ILE A 248 9.67 -17.72 -2.86
C ILE A 248 10.47 -17.30 -4.11
N GLU A 249 11.78 -17.05 -4.00
CA GLU A 249 12.59 -16.77 -5.19
C GLU A 249 12.72 -18.00 -6.09
N GLN A 250 12.76 -19.22 -5.53
CA GLN A 250 12.73 -20.45 -6.33
C GLN A 250 11.43 -20.58 -7.13
N LEU A 251 10.28 -20.30 -6.51
CA LEU A 251 9.00 -20.25 -7.22
C LEU A 251 9.02 -19.19 -8.33
N LEU A 252 9.47 -17.97 -8.04
CA LEU A 252 9.57 -16.91 -9.04
C LEU A 252 10.54 -17.26 -10.17
N ALA A 253 11.62 -17.99 -9.87
CA ALA A 253 12.57 -18.49 -10.86
C ALA A 253 11.93 -19.55 -11.78
N ALA A 254 11.17 -20.49 -11.21
CA ALA A 254 10.46 -21.51 -11.98
C ALA A 254 9.37 -20.89 -12.88
N VAL A 255 8.56 -19.96 -12.34
CA VAL A 255 7.59 -19.19 -13.13
C VAL A 255 8.29 -18.45 -14.27
N ARG A 256 9.41 -17.78 -13.98
CA ARG A 256 10.21 -17.10 -15.01
C ARG A 256 10.66 -18.12 -16.07
N GLY A 257 11.24 -19.25 -15.68
CA GLY A 257 11.67 -20.30 -16.60
C GLY A 257 10.55 -20.75 -17.54
N LEU A 258 9.36 -21.02 -17.00
CA LEU A 258 8.19 -21.42 -17.79
C LEU A 258 7.76 -20.34 -18.79
N VAL A 259 7.70 -19.08 -18.36
CA VAL A 259 7.30 -17.95 -19.23
C VAL A 259 8.31 -17.78 -20.37
N TYR A 260 9.61 -17.83 -20.09
CA TYR A 260 10.65 -17.73 -21.11
C TYR A 260 10.66 -18.94 -22.06
N ALA A 261 10.40 -20.15 -21.56
CA ALA A 261 10.30 -21.34 -22.41
C ALA A 261 9.11 -21.29 -23.38
N ARG A 262 8.09 -20.49 -23.07
CA ARG A 262 6.86 -20.31 -23.88
C ARG A 262 6.86 -19.07 -24.75
N ASP A 263 7.87 -18.19 -24.63
CA ASP A 263 8.03 -17.03 -25.50
C ASP A 263 8.55 -17.47 -26.89
N ALA A 264 7.65 -18.04 -27.68
CA ALA A 264 7.96 -18.61 -28.99
C ALA A 264 8.45 -17.58 -30.03
N ASP A 265 8.11 -16.30 -29.83
CA ASP A 265 8.38 -15.22 -30.78
C ASP A 265 9.60 -14.36 -30.39
N GLY A 266 10.28 -14.67 -29.29
CA GLY A 266 11.40 -13.87 -28.78
C GLY A 266 10.98 -12.44 -28.38
N SER A 267 9.71 -12.28 -27.97
CA SER A 267 9.12 -10.99 -27.59
C SER A 267 9.87 -10.34 -26.43
N GLY A 268 10.44 -11.16 -25.54
CA GLY A 268 11.29 -10.71 -24.45
C GLY A 268 12.60 -10.07 -24.90
N GLU A 269 13.17 -10.50 -26.04
CA GLU A 269 14.38 -9.89 -26.62
C GLU A 269 14.10 -8.52 -27.25
N ALA A 270 12.86 -8.31 -27.71
CA ALA A 270 12.38 -7.03 -28.23
C ALA A 270 12.04 -6.00 -27.13
N GLY A 271 12.17 -6.36 -25.85
CA GLY A 271 11.94 -5.46 -24.71
C GLY A 271 10.47 -5.32 -24.29
N TYR A 272 9.58 -6.19 -24.77
CA TYR A 272 8.19 -6.27 -24.31
C TYR A 272 8.08 -7.17 -23.06
N GLY A 273 7.03 -6.94 -22.27
CA GLY A 273 6.66 -7.87 -21.21
C GLY A 273 6.17 -9.18 -21.84
N ILE A 274 6.59 -10.31 -21.26
CA ILE A 274 6.15 -11.65 -21.66
C ILE A 274 5.27 -12.23 -20.56
N GLU A 275 4.20 -12.90 -20.98
CA GLU A 275 3.24 -13.57 -20.10
C GLU A 275 2.77 -14.87 -20.75
N THR A 276 2.30 -15.81 -19.93
CA THR A 276 1.75 -17.07 -20.42
C THR A 276 0.70 -17.56 -19.44
N GLU A 277 -0.30 -18.30 -19.94
CA GLU A 277 -1.28 -18.95 -19.09
C GLU A 277 -0.63 -20.10 -18.30
N LEU A 278 -1.11 -20.33 -17.07
CA LEU A 278 -0.74 -21.49 -16.28
C LEU A 278 -1.52 -22.74 -16.76
N ALA A 279 -1.23 -23.19 -17.98
CA ALA A 279 -1.62 -24.50 -18.49
C ALA A 279 -0.44 -25.46 -18.37
N GLU A 280 -0.64 -26.71 -17.95
CA GLU A 280 0.40 -27.76 -17.91
C GLU A 280 1.74 -27.29 -17.28
N PRO A 281 1.78 -27.03 -15.96
CA PRO A 281 3.00 -26.59 -15.29
C PRO A 281 4.10 -27.65 -15.41
N ASP A 282 5.34 -27.21 -15.60
CA ASP A 282 6.50 -28.10 -15.68
C ASP A 282 6.94 -28.60 -14.29
N ALA A 283 7.76 -29.65 -14.25
CA ALA A 283 8.22 -30.23 -13.00
C ALA A 283 8.93 -29.21 -12.07
N PRO A 284 9.81 -28.32 -12.56
CA PRO A 284 10.42 -27.28 -11.72
C PRO A 284 9.38 -26.37 -11.03
N LEU A 285 8.31 -25.97 -11.73
CA LEU A 285 7.26 -25.16 -11.13
C LEU A 285 6.47 -25.95 -10.09
N ILE A 286 6.10 -27.20 -10.39
CA ILE A 286 5.37 -28.08 -9.46
C ILE A 286 6.18 -28.30 -8.18
N ASP A 287 7.48 -28.56 -8.28
CA ASP A 287 8.36 -28.82 -7.14
C ASP A 287 8.59 -27.56 -6.27
N ALA A 288 8.52 -26.37 -6.86
CA ALA A 288 8.70 -25.11 -6.14
C ALA A 288 7.46 -24.65 -5.35
N ILE A 289 6.27 -25.18 -5.68
CA ILE A 289 4.99 -24.78 -5.04
C ILE A 289 4.93 -25.14 -3.55
N PRO A 290 5.13 -26.41 -3.11
CA PRO A 290 5.01 -26.77 -1.68
C PRO A 290 5.92 -25.98 -0.73
N PRO A 291 7.24 -25.79 -1.00
CA PRO A 291 8.08 -25.00 -0.11
C PRO A 291 7.69 -23.51 -0.11
N ALA A 292 7.21 -22.96 -1.22
CA ALA A 292 6.73 -21.58 -1.29
C ALA A 292 5.44 -21.39 -0.47
N ALA A 293 4.49 -22.33 -0.58
CA ALA A 293 3.29 -22.34 0.24
C ALA A 293 3.63 -22.42 1.74
N ALA A 294 4.56 -23.30 2.14
CA ALA A 294 5.02 -23.42 3.53
C ALA A 294 5.66 -22.12 4.04
N ALA A 295 6.47 -21.44 3.21
CA ALA A 295 7.06 -20.15 3.55
C ALA A 295 5.99 -19.06 3.78
N LEU A 296 5.00 -18.95 2.89
CA LEU A 296 3.88 -18.02 3.05
C LEU A 296 3.04 -18.33 4.29
N GLU A 297 2.76 -19.60 4.56
CA GLU A 297 2.01 -20.03 5.73
C GLU A 297 2.77 -19.71 7.03
N SER A 298 4.10 -19.95 7.05
CA SER A 298 4.98 -19.65 8.19
C SER A 298 4.98 -18.15 8.55
N LEU A 299 4.73 -17.27 7.58
CA LEU A 299 4.57 -15.84 7.80
C LEU A 299 3.14 -15.48 8.18
N LEU A 300 2.13 -16.09 7.55
CA LEU A 300 0.73 -15.79 7.82
C LEU A 300 0.33 -16.08 9.27
N ARG A 301 0.73 -17.24 9.81
CA ARG A 301 0.40 -17.68 11.17
C ARG A 301 0.78 -16.64 12.25
N PRO A 302 2.04 -16.17 12.36
CA PRO A 302 2.42 -15.18 13.35
C PRO A 302 1.80 -13.81 13.09
N LEU A 303 1.55 -13.41 11.84
CA LEU A 303 0.82 -12.15 11.56
C LEU A 303 -0.62 -12.19 12.10
N MET A 304 -1.34 -13.29 11.91
CA MET A 304 -2.69 -13.47 12.46
C MET A 304 -2.66 -13.55 13.99
N ALA A 305 -1.68 -14.27 14.56
CA ALA A 305 -1.52 -14.36 16.00
C ALA A 305 -1.27 -12.98 16.62
N LEU A 306 -0.38 -12.18 16.04
CA LEU A 306 -0.11 -10.82 16.48
C LEU A 306 -1.36 -9.93 16.42
N GLY A 307 -2.19 -10.06 15.38
CA GLY A 307 -3.46 -9.32 15.28
C GLY A 307 -4.37 -9.58 16.47
N ARG A 308 -4.59 -10.86 16.79
CA ARG A 308 -5.40 -11.27 17.97
C ARG A 308 -4.79 -10.80 19.29
N ARG A 309 -3.45 -10.77 19.40
CA ARG A 309 -2.79 -10.26 20.61
C ARG A 309 -2.97 -8.75 20.77
N LEU A 310 -2.87 -7.99 19.68
CA LEU A 310 -3.13 -6.55 19.70
C LEU A 310 -4.57 -6.23 20.09
N GLU A 311 -5.54 -7.00 19.59
CA GLU A 311 -6.96 -6.90 20.00
C GLU A 311 -7.12 -7.19 21.49
N ALA A 312 -6.54 -8.29 21.99
CA ALA A 312 -6.59 -8.63 23.41
C ALA A 312 -6.00 -7.52 24.31
N VAL A 313 -4.90 -6.90 23.88
CA VAL A 313 -4.29 -5.76 24.60
C VAL A 313 -5.17 -4.51 24.58
N LEU A 314 -6.01 -4.31 23.55
CA LEU A 314 -6.98 -3.21 23.52
C LEU A 314 -8.18 -3.47 24.43
N ASP A 315 -8.61 -4.73 24.54
CA ASP A 315 -9.72 -5.15 25.39
C ASP A 315 -9.33 -5.10 26.88
N GLU A 316 -8.11 -5.57 27.19
CA GLU A 316 -7.49 -5.48 28.52
C GLU A 316 -6.46 -4.34 28.56
N ALA A 317 -6.94 -3.12 28.31
CA ALA A 317 -6.08 -1.94 28.18
C ALA A 317 -5.22 -1.71 29.45
N PRO A 318 -3.88 -1.73 29.35
CA PRO A 318 -2.99 -1.50 30.48
C PRO A 318 -2.88 -0.02 30.84
N ASP A 319 -2.40 0.27 32.05
CA ASP A 319 -2.31 1.64 32.59
C ASP A 319 -1.47 2.61 31.75
N TRP A 320 -0.51 2.10 30.97
CA TRP A 320 0.32 2.91 30.07
C TRP A 320 -0.40 3.29 28.76
N MET A 321 -1.53 2.66 28.45
CA MET A 321 -2.24 2.86 27.19
C MET A 321 -3.10 4.13 27.25
N ASP A 322 -2.48 5.26 26.94
CA ASP A 322 -3.20 6.49 26.65
C ASP A 322 -3.97 6.42 25.31
N GLY A 323 -4.76 7.45 25.01
CA GLY A 323 -5.53 7.49 23.77
C GLY A 323 -4.68 7.47 22.49
N GLN A 324 -3.43 7.95 22.55
CA GLN A 324 -2.52 7.93 21.40
C GLN A 324 -1.94 6.53 21.18
N ALA A 325 -1.56 5.83 22.26
CA ALA A 325 -1.13 4.45 22.24
C ALA A 325 -2.24 3.53 21.72
N ARG A 326 -3.48 3.72 22.20
CA ARG A 326 -4.66 3.01 21.72
C ARG A 326 -4.84 3.18 20.20
N ALA A 327 -4.87 4.43 19.73
CA ALA A 327 -5.03 4.75 18.32
C ALA A 327 -3.90 4.18 17.43
N ARG A 328 -2.67 4.11 17.95
CA ARG A 328 -1.54 3.47 17.28
C ARG A 328 -1.73 1.96 17.14
N ILE A 329 -2.22 1.30 18.20
CA ILE A 329 -2.48 -0.15 18.19
C ILE A 329 -3.64 -0.48 17.24
N GLU A 330 -4.74 0.28 17.27
CA GLU A 330 -5.84 0.13 16.31
C GLU A 330 -5.37 0.28 14.85
N GLY A 331 -4.52 1.29 14.60
CA GLY A 331 -3.89 1.47 13.29
C GLY A 331 -2.99 0.29 12.89
N ALA A 332 -2.27 -0.28 13.84
CA ALA A 332 -1.43 -1.47 13.60
C ALA A 332 -2.27 -2.71 13.30
N ILE A 333 -3.38 -2.94 14.00
CA ILE A 333 -4.33 -4.04 13.73
C ILE A 333 -4.87 -3.93 12.31
N ALA A 334 -5.38 -2.75 11.93
CA ALA A 334 -5.88 -2.54 10.57
C ALA A 334 -4.81 -2.84 9.52
N SER A 335 -3.62 -2.25 9.69
CA SER A 335 -2.46 -2.44 8.81
C SER A 335 -2.05 -3.92 8.71
N LEU A 336 -2.00 -4.64 9.83
CA LEU A 336 -1.64 -6.05 9.91
C LEU A 336 -2.68 -6.94 9.23
N GLY A 337 -3.98 -6.66 9.45
CA GLY A 337 -5.08 -7.38 8.80
C GLY A 337 -4.98 -7.34 7.27
N TRP A 338 -4.72 -6.16 6.69
CA TRP A 338 -4.52 -6.02 5.24
C TRP A 338 -3.38 -6.90 4.72
N ARG A 339 -2.28 -7.01 5.45
CA ARG A 339 -1.12 -7.82 5.02
C ARG A 339 -1.35 -9.31 5.22
N ALA A 340 -2.04 -9.68 6.29
CA ALA A 340 -2.47 -11.06 6.49
C ALA A 340 -3.43 -11.50 5.36
N GLU A 341 -4.38 -10.64 4.96
CA GLU A 341 -5.23 -10.88 3.78
C GLU A 341 -4.40 -11.07 2.50
N THR A 342 -3.41 -10.20 2.24
CA THR A 342 -2.53 -10.33 1.07
C THR A 342 -1.75 -11.65 1.08
N VAL A 343 -1.12 -12.01 2.20
CA VAL A 343 -0.34 -13.27 2.31
C VAL A 343 -1.27 -14.48 2.19
N ALA A 344 -2.47 -14.42 2.75
CA ALA A 344 -3.47 -15.48 2.60
C ALA A 344 -3.91 -15.63 1.13
N ALA A 345 -4.09 -14.52 0.41
CA ALA A 345 -4.41 -14.54 -1.01
C ALA A 345 -3.24 -15.10 -1.85
N TRP A 346 -1.99 -14.80 -1.51
CA TRP A 346 -0.82 -15.43 -2.14
C TRP A 346 -0.75 -16.92 -1.87
N LEU A 347 -1.02 -17.34 -0.63
CA LEU A 347 -1.05 -18.75 -0.28
C LEU A 347 -2.15 -19.50 -1.05
N ALA A 348 -3.35 -18.90 -1.15
CA ALA A 348 -4.43 -19.44 -1.95
C ALA A 348 -4.07 -19.50 -3.45
N LEU A 349 -3.37 -18.49 -3.98
CA LEU A 349 -2.90 -18.48 -5.37
C LEU A 349 -1.92 -19.63 -5.64
N VAL A 350 -0.96 -19.86 -4.74
CA VAL A 350 0.06 -20.92 -4.87
C VAL A 350 -0.53 -22.32 -4.66
N ALA A 351 -1.62 -22.44 -3.88
CA ALA A 351 -2.28 -23.71 -3.60
C ALA A 351 -3.32 -24.13 -4.65
N ARG A 352 -3.65 -23.27 -5.61
CA ARG A 352 -4.51 -23.60 -6.77
C ARG A 352 -3.72 -24.39 -7.79
#